data_AF-K0SWN0-F1
#
_entry.id   AF-K0SWN0-F1
#
_cell.length_a   1.000
_cell.length_b   1.000
_cell.length_c   1.000
_cell.angle_alpha   90.00
_cell.angle_beta   90.00
_cell.angle_gamma   90.00
#
_symmetry.space_group_name_H-M   'P 1'
#
loop_
_entity.id
_entity.type
_entity.pdbx_description
1 polymer ?
#
loop_
_entity_poly.entity_id
_entity_poly.type
_entity_poly.pdbx_seq_one_letter_code
_entity_poly.pdbx_strand_id
1 'polypeptide(L)'
;MSEAAKYINRLRRAFLLRVHPDRFRSSAEPGFLEEQAKFVSSLGSRLEEEDLRLYGERPWGGGSPPRQYGRHSFSIAAIAATKDGSAQRRCSLDLDLAAYALLRDVSSLIKFAPPPEPERPKAPPSDRSASDCVGDFVRSHTQHQSPTHRSQDSRGSLNRNLLHFLRTLPPDEITRRKMSRIDAHSAATAVRQSFGFASCDGTGLGWSSSSLAVCLLRLVETGEEHSASLRDSFYPFRLVLSAADERIDLYGGDVVLNPSSTPLQWLKTLGKVSDESVRLLKRNREALRANQAVLEDALGSKVVKGLTCTAREFHSVVFRLAAEAISSSRTVGDDDSSLAQTGRSRIVVESSRACRRMRLRSSGDIEVGAGDTNLSALHAGLARLRTRSVEATRAEEERRIRCMNSARRVMEAYAVQKVRRSGRVVTHGQMQDCLETLLRRDDRADLRDFLAGHALVITTGGKLCHVADDGAIVVPVDCC
;
A
#
# COMPACT_ATOMS: atom_id res chain seq x y z
N MET A 1 -13.19 -3.45 -11.21
CA MET A 1 -14.04 -2.35 -11.71
C MET A 1 -13.94 -2.30 -13.23
N SER A 2 -15.08 -2.34 -13.92
CA SER A 2 -15.20 -2.09 -15.37
C SER A 2 -14.86 -0.63 -15.73
N GLU A 3 -14.76 -0.29 -17.01
CA GLU A 3 -14.70 1.13 -17.42
C GLU A 3 -16.00 1.89 -17.13
N ALA A 4 -17.17 1.22 -17.17
CA ALA A 4 -18.45 1.83 -16.82
C ALA A 4 -18.50 2.23 -15.33
N ALA A 5 -18.07 1.35 -14.42
CA ALA A 5 -17.94 1.69 -13.00
C ALA A 5 -16.91 2.81 -12.74
N LYS A 6 -15.78 2.82 -13.48
CA LYS A 6 -14.83 3.94 -13.44
C LYS A 6 -15.43 5.23 -14.03
N TYR A 7 -16.29 5.14 -15.04
CA TYR A 7 -16.97 6.29 -15.64
C TYR A 7 -17.98 6.90 -14.65
N ILE A 8 -18.88 6.09 -14.07
CA ILE A 8 -19.87 6.56 -13.07
C ILE A 8 -19.17 7.24 -11.90
N ASN A 9 -18.10 6.63 -11.35
CA ASN A 9 -17.34 7.24 -10.26
C ASN A 9 -16.61 8.54 -10.66
N ARG A 10 -16.10 8.63 -11.91
CA ARG A 10 -15.53 9.88 -12.45
C ARG A 10 -16.61 10.96 -12.60
N LEU A 11 -17.78 10.62 -13.16
CA LEU A 11 -18.91 11.53 -13.36
C LEU A 11 -19.50 12.02 -12.03
N ARG A 12 -19.82 11.11 -11.09
CA ARG A 12 -20.32 11.43 -9.73
C ARG A 12 -19.39 12.42 -9.04
N ARG A 13 -18.08 12.17 -9.05
CA ARG A 13 -17.09 13.10 -8.45
C ARG A 13 -17.00 14.43 -9.20
N ALA A 14 -17.00 14.43 -10.53
CA ALA A 14 -16.95 15.65 -11.33
C ALA A 14 -18.21 16.52 -11.17
N PHE A 15 -19.37 15.89 -11.00
CA PHE A 15 -20.65 16.56 -10.79
C PHE A 15 -20.75 17.16 -9.40
N LEU A 16 -20.54 16.35 -8.35
CA LEU A 16 -20.55 16.80 -6.96
C LEU A 16 -19.60 17.98 -6.72
N LEU A 17 -18.42 17.99 -7.35
CA LEU A 17 -17.47 19.09 -7.28
C LEU A 17 -17.96 20.43 -7.88
N ARG A 18 -19.04 20.45 -8.68
CA ARG A 18 -19.63 21.66 -9.28
C ARG A 18 -21.01 22.02 -8.73
N VAL A 19 -21.68 21.10 -8.04
CA VAL A 19 -22.96 21.33 -7.34
C VAL A 19 -22.80 21.43 -5.82
N HIS A 20 -21.59 21.29 -5.28
CA HIS A 20 -21.34 21.36 -3.83
C HIS A 20 -21.84 22.69 -3.22
N PRO A 21 -22.64 22.68 -2.14
CA PRO A 21 -23.19 23.90 -1.53
C PRO A 21 -22.13 24.95 -1.18
N ASP A 22 -20.93 24.52 -0.78
CA ASP A 22 -19.83 25.42 -0.41
C ASP A 22 -19.38 26.38 -1.52
N ARG A 23 -19.62 26.05 -2.80
CA ARG A 23 -19.32 26.96 -3.93
C ARG A 23 -20.27 28.16 -4.03
N PHE A 24 -21.39 28.13 -3.32
CA PHE A 24 -22.46 29.13 -3.43
C PHE A 24 -22.69 29.92 -2.13
N ARG A 25 -21.87 29.69 -1.08
CA ARG A 25 -21.98 30.37 0.23
C ARG A 25 -21.96 31.91 0.15
N SER A 26 -21.39 32.48 -0.90
CA SER A 26 -21.27 33.93 -1.12
C SER A 26 -22.34 34.53 -2.07
N SER A 27 -23.24 33.72 -2.62
CA SER A 27 -24.19 34.15 -3.66
C SER A 27 -25.56 33.46 -3.60
N ALA A 28 -25.85 32.72 -2.53
CA ALA A 28 -27.10 31.99 -2.34
C ALA A 28 -28.24 32.87 -1.80
N GLU A 29 -29.42 32.77 -2.42
CA GLU A 29 -30.68 33.25 -1.84
C GLU A 29 -31.05 32.42 -0.59
N PRO A 30 -31.80 32.96 0.39
CA PRO A 30 -32.28 32.19 1.54
C PRO A 30 -33.04 30.93 1.10
N GLY A 31 -32.70 29.78 1.68
CA GLY A 31 -33.25 28.46 1.32
C GLY A 31 -32.48 27.71 0.22
N PHE A 32 -31.77 28.39 -0.68
CA PHE A 32 -31.07 27.74 -1.81
C PHE A 32 -30.08 26.66 -1.36
N LEU A 33 -29.31 26.89 -0.28
CA LEU A 33 -28.35 25.90 0.22
C LEU A 33 -29.04 24.62 0.73
N GLU A 34 -30.29 24.71 1.19
CA GLU A 34 -31.08 23.55 1.63
C GLU A 34 -31.64 22.77 0.43
N GLU A 35 -32.14 23.46 -0.60
CA GLU A 35 -32.56 22.84 -1.87
C GLU A 35 -31.38 22.14 -2.56
N GLN A 36 -30.23 22.81 -2.65
CA GLN A 36 -29.01 22.26 -3.24
C GLN A 36 -28.47 21.06 -2.42
N ALA A 37 -28.61 21.07 -1.08
CA ALA A 37 -28.27 19.93 -0.23
C ALA A 37 -29.24 18.75 -0.43
N LYS A 38 -30.56 19.02 -0.52
CA LYS A 38 -31.57 18.01 -0.86
C LYS A 38 -31.29 17.38 -2.23
N PHE A 39 -30.99 18.19 -3.24
CA PHE A 39 -30.59 17.72 -4.58
C PHE A 39 -29.37 16.79 -4.55
N VAL A 40 -28.29 17.21 -3.87
CA VAL A 40 -27.07 16.41 -3.72
C VAL A 40 -27.34 15.08 -3.00
N SER A 41 -28.24 15.08 -2.01
CA SER A 41 -28.69 13.87 -1.31
C SER A 41 -29.48 12.94 -2.24
N SER A 42 -30.53 13.45 -2.91
CA SER A 42 -31.39 12.68 -3.81
C SER A 42 -30.62 12.06 -4.98
N LEU A 43 -29.72 12.83 -5.62
CA LEU A 43 -28.85 12.30 -6.68
C LEU A 43 -27.81 11.32 -6.11
N GLY A 44 -27.33 11.54 -4.87
CA GLY A 44 -26.46 10.61 -4.16
C GLY A 44 -27.10 9.24 -3.99
N SER A 45 -28.35 9.20 -3.53
CA SER A 45 -29.15 7.97 -3.40
C SER A 45 -29.43 7.31 -4.75
N ARG A 46 -29.91 8.08 -5.75
CA ARG A 46 -30.19 7.56 -7.10
C ARG A 46 -28.96 6.90 -7.73
N LEU A 47 -27.77 7.47 -7.55
CA LEU A 47 -26.50 6.93 -8.05
C LEU A 47 -26.00 5.65 -7.31
N GLU A 48 -26.73 5.15 -6.31
CA GLU A 48 -26.44 3.91 -5.58
C GLU A 48 -27.47 2.79 -5.84
N GLU A 49 -28.51 3.08 -6.63
CA GLU A 49 -29.56 2.12 -7.02
C GLU A 49 -29.08 1.03 -7.99
N GLU A 50 -29.85 -0.05 -8.07
CA GLU A 50 -29.43 -1.29 -8.71
C GLU A 50 -29.23 -1.16 -10.24
N ASP A 51 -30.01 -0.36 -10.96
CA ASP A 51 -29.84 -0.18 -12.41
C ASP A 51 -28.48 0.46 -12.77
N LEU A 52 -28.07 1.47 -12.00
CA LEU A 52 -26.80 2.17 -12.14
C LEU A 52 -25.62 1.34 -11.63
N ARG A 53 -25.83 0.50 -10.61
CA ARG A 53 -24.85 -0.52 -10.22
C ARG A 53 -24.68 -1.60 -11.29
N LEU A 54 -25.76 -2.13 -11.85
CA LEU A 54 -25.72 -3.13 -12.92
C LEU A 54 -25.07 -2.59 -14.20
N TYR A 55 -25.32 -1.31 -14.53
CA TYR A 55 -24.58 -0.58 -15.58
C TYR A 55 -23.07 -0.56 -15.32
N GLY A 56 -22.65 -0.47 -14.05
CA GLY A 56 -21.25 -0.54 -13.64
C GLY A 56 -20.68 -1.97 -13.57
N GLU A 57 -21.48 -3.00 -13.32
CA GLU A 57 -21.00 -4.32 -12.92
C GLU A 57 -21.04 -5.39 -14.02
N ARG A 58 -21.98 -5.35 -14.98
CA ARG A 58 -22.13 -6.44 -15.97
C ARG A 58 -21.14 -6.36 -17.16
N PRO A 59 -20.58 -7.50 -17.61
CA PRO A 59 -20.19 -7.69 -19.01
C PRO A 59 -21.41 -7.58 -19.91
N TRP A 60 -21.26 -7.02 -21.11
CA TRP A 60 -22.39 -6.56 -21.92
C TRP A 60 -23.08 -7.69 -22.70
N GLY A 61 -23.98 -8.42 -22.01
CA GLY A 61 -24.83 -9.44 -22.63
C GLY A 61 -25.93 -9.96 -21.70
N GLY A 62 -27.17 -9.98 -22.19
CA GLY A 62 -28.30 -10.70 -21.59
C GLY A 62 -29.07 -9.95 -20.49
N GLY A 63 -30.31 -9.59 -20.81
CA GLY A 63 -31.35 -9.17 -19.84
C GLY A 63 -31.74 -7.70 -19.90
N SER A 64 -32.96 -7.43 -20.38
CA SER A 64 -33.62 -6.14 -20.19
C SER A 64 -33.91 -5.92 -18.69
N PRO A 65 -33.74 -4.70 -18.14
CA PRO A 65 -34.15 -4.41 -16.78
C PRO A 65 -35.70 -4.47 -16.64
N PRO A 66 -36.23 -4.78 -15.45
CA PRO A 66 -37.67 -4.82 -15.21
C PRO A 66 -38.31 -3.41 -15.29
N ARG A 67 -39.65 -3.38 -15.42
CA ARG A 67 -40.42 -2.16 -15.66
C ARG A 67 -40.54 -1.25 -14.44
N GLN A 68 -40.52 0.06 -14.75
CA GLN A 68 -41.31 1.13 -14.12
C GLN A 68 -41.26 1.23 -12.58
N TYR A 69 -40.38 2.10 -12.09
CA TYR A 69 -40.60 2.77 -10.81
C TYR A 69 -41.92 3.57 -10.87
N GLY A 70 -42.74 3.44 -9.83
CA GLY A 70 -44.08 4.01 -9.80
C GLY A 70 -44.09 5.44 -9.27
N ARG A 71 -44.52 6.40 -10.10
CA ARG A 71 -44.99 7.75 -9.75
C ARG A 71 -44.27 8.45 -8.58
N HIS A 72 -43.30 9.31 -8.89
CA HIS A 72 -43.32 10.73 -8.49
C HIS A 72 -42.18 11.42 -9.25
N SER A 73 -42.48 12.22 -10.28
CA SER A 73 -41.43 12.80 -11.15
C SER A 73 -40.57 13.82 -10.41
N PHE A 74 -39.47 13.38 -9.82
CA PHE A 74 -38.55 14.21 -9.04
C PHE A 74 -37.60 15.01 -9.94
N SER A 75 -38.19 15.93 -10.72
CA SER A 75 -37.49 17.04 -11.37
C SER A 75 -37.02 18.03 -10.32
N ILE A 76 -35.80 17.86 -9.81
CA ILE A 76 -35.20 18.78 -8.84
C ILE A 76 -34.42 19.87 -9.60
N ALA A 77 -34.68 21.14 -9.26
CA ALA A 77 -33.92 22.27 -9.76
C ALA A 77 -32.62 22.45 -8.95
N ALA A 78 -31.51 22.66 -9.64
CA ALA A 78 -30.20 22.93 -9.04
C ALA A 78 -29.47 24.04 -9.81
N ILE A 79 -28.39 24.58 -9.23
CA ILE A 79 -27.43 25.40 -9.97
C ILE A 79 -26.11 24.64 -10.07
N ALA A 80 -25.57 24.55 -11.28
CA ALA A 80 -24.24 24.01 -11.54
C ALA A 80 -23.28 25.14 -11.94
N ALA A 81 -22.10 25.20 -11.31
CA ALA A 81 -21.04 26.10 -11.73
C ALA A 81 -20.50 25.69 -13.11
N THR A 82 -20.21 26.67 -13.98
CA THR A 82 -19.49 26.41 -15.24
C THR A 82 -18.04 25.96 -14.96
N LYS A 83 -17.30 25.56 -16.01
CA LYS A 83 -15.87 25.27 -15.88
C LYS A 83 -15.08 26.53 -15.45
N ASP A 84 -15.62 27.69 -15.78
CA ASP A 84 -14.95 28.99 -15.78
C ASP A 84 -15.34 29.83 -14.54
N GLY A 85 -15.97 29.19 -13.54
CA GLY A 85 -16.35 29.79 -12.25
C GLY A 85 -17.65 30.59 -12.26
N SER A 86 -18.17 30.98 -13.43
CA SER A 86 -19.44 31.69 -13.54
C SER A 86 -20.62 30.80 -13.12
N ALA A 87 -21.50 31.34 -12.27
CA ALA A 87 -22.72 30.68 -11.84
C ALA A 87 -23.91 31.19 -12.67
N GLN A 88 -24.33 30.46 -13.70
CA GLN A 88 -25.63 30.67 -14.35
C GLN A 88 -26.05 29.48 -15.23
N ARG A 89 -26.84 28.59 -14.62
CA ARG A 89 -27.95 27.83 -15.23
C ARG A 89 -28.71 27.14 -14.10
N ARG A 90 -29.97 27.51 -13.90
CA ARG A 90 -30.91 26.63 -13.19
C ARG A 90 -31.15 25.43 -14.11
N CYS A 91 -30.76 24.24 -13.66
CA CYS A 91 -30.96 22.99 -14.37
C CYS A 91 -32.00 22.16 -13.62
N SER A 92 -33.00 21.65 -14.33
CA SER A 92 -33.79 20.51 -13.85
C SER A 92 -33.03 19.24 -14.22
N LEU A 93 -32.99 18.29 -13.30
CA LEU A 93 -32.59 16.91 -13.57
C LEU A 93 -33.74 15.99 -13.16
N ASP A 94 -34.24 15.21 -14.11
CA ASP A 94 -35.23 14.17 -13.84
C ASP A 94 -34.52 12.89 -13.38
N LEU A 95 -34.76 12.51 -12.13
CA LEU A 95 -34.14 11.33 -11.52
C LEU A 95 -34.81 10.02 -11.95
N ASP A 96 -36.05 10.06 -12.46
CA ASP A 96 -36.80 8.86 -12.89
C ASP A 96 -36.27 8.29 -14.23
N LEU A 97 -35.34 8.99 -14.88
CA LEU A 97 -34.67 8.55 -16.09
C LEU A 97 -33.87 7.26 -15.88
N ALA A 98 -33.98 6.34 -16.84
CA ALA A 98 -33.18 5.12 -16.89
C ALA A 98 -31.67 5.44 -16.93
N ALA A 99 -30.85 4.63 -16.25
CA ALA A 99 -29.41 4.83 -16.03
C ALA A 99 -28.64 5.57 -17.14
N TYR A 100 -28.71 5.12 -18.40
CA TYR A 100 -28.00 5.77 -19.51
C TYR A 100 -28.45 7.21 -19.77
N ALA A 101 -29.76 7.48 -19.78
CA ALA A 101 -30.30 8.81 -20.01
C ALA A 101 -29.94 9.76 -18.86
N LEU A 102 -30.07 9.29 -17.61
CA LEU A 102 -29.64 10.06 -16.43
C LEU A 102 -28.14 10.39 -16.50
N LEU A 103 -27.27 9.39 -16.77
CA LEU A 103 -25.82 9.60 -16.88
C LEU A 103 -25.45 10.53 -18.05
N ARG A 104 -26.19 10.48 -19.17
CA ARG A 104 -26.01 11.37 -20.32
C ARG A 104 -26.38 12.79 -19.95
N ASP A 105 -27.51 13.00 -19.29
CA ASP A 105 -28.02 14.34 -19.00
C ASP A 105 -27.21 15.00 -17.87
N VAL A 106 -26.81 14.23 -16.85
CA VAL A 106 -25.79 14.63 -15.87
C VAL A 106 -24.47 15.01 -16.56
N SER A 107 -24.00 14.24 -17.56
CA SER A 107 -22.74 14.54 -18.27
C SER A 107 -22.81 15.81 -19.12
N SER A 108 -23.92 16.06 -19.82
CA SER A 108 -24.10 17.24 -20.67
C SER A 108 -24.16 18.52 -19.83
N LEU A 109 -24.85 18.46 -18.70
CA LEU A 109 -25.04 19.53 -17.72
C LEU A 109 -23.70 20.05 -17.18
N ILE A 110 -22.71 19.17 -16.95
CA ILE A 110 -21.34 19.55 -16.56
C ILE A 110 -20.31 19.51 -17.70
N LYS A 111 -20.72 19.43 -18.98
CA LYS A 111 -19.79 19.31 -20.13
C LYS A 111 -18.70 18.23 -19.91
N PHE A 112 -19.08 17.09 -19.33
CA PHE A 112 -18.20 15.93 -19.17
C PHE A 112 -18.21 15.09 -20.45
N ALA A 113 -17.27 14.15 -20.58
CA ALA A 113 -17.37 13.14 -21.64
C ALA A 113 -18.72 12.40 -21.49
N PRO A 114 -19.43 12.07 -22.59
CA PRO A 114 -20.69 11.34 -22.48
C PRO A 114 -20.45 9.95 -21.85
N PRO A 115 -21.50 9.32 -21.26
CA PRO A 115 -21.43 7.92 -20.91
C PRO A 115 -21.04 7.09 -22.14
N PRO A 116 -20.24 6.01 -21.97
CA PRO A 116 -19.96 5.11 -23.08
C PRO A 116 -21.30 4.60 -23.61
N GLU A 117 -21.54 4.77 -24.93
CA GLU A 117 -22.80 4.34 -25.54
C GLU A 117 -23.04 2.86 -25.27
N PRO A 118 -24.30 2.44 -25.06
CA PRO A 118 -24.61 1.04 -24.85
C PRO A 118 -24.24 0.26 -26.11
N GLU A 119 -23.23 -0.61 -26.01
CA GLU A 119 -22.68 -1.34 -27.15
C GLU A 119 -23.76 -2.18 -27.83
N ARG A 120 -24.27 -1.68 -28.97
CA ARG A 120 -25.11 -2.48 -29.85
C ARG A 120 -24.25 -3.64 -30.35
N PRO A 121 -24.69 -4.92 -30.24
CA PRO A 121 -23.87 -6.06 -30.60
C PRO A 121 -23.42 -5.95 -32.06
N LYS A 122 -22.11 -5.80 -32.27
CA LYS A 122 -21.47 -5.59 -33.57
C LYS A 122 -20.16 -6.36 -33.68
N ALA A 123 -19.77 -6.61 -34.93
CA ALA A 123 -18.70 -7.52 -35.34
C ALA A 123 -17.29 -6.88 -35.21
N PRO A 124 -16.19 -7.59 -35.54
CA PRO A 124 -14.82 -7.17 -35.18
C PRO A 124 -14.31 -5.91 -35.91
N PRO A 125 -13.22 -5.28 -35.41
CA PRO A 125 -13.07 -3.82 -35.43
C PRO A 125 -12.09 -3.25 -36.48
N SER A 126 -12.05 -1.91 -36.58
CA SER A 126 -10.99 -1.15 -37.24
C SER A 126 -10.59 0.13 -36.46
N ASP A 127 -9.39 0.63 -36.76
CA ASP A 127 -8.53 1.59 -36.04
C ASP A 127 -9.03 3.05 -35.74
N ARG A 128 -8.50 3.61 -34.62
CA ARG A 128 -8.02 5.02 -34.38
C ARG A 128 -9.05 6.18 -34.49
N SER A 129 -8.89 7.43 -33.99
CA SER A 129 -7.91 8.25 -33.21
C SER A 129 -8.60 9.59 -32.83
N ALA A 130 -8.20 10.49 -31.91
CA ALA A 130 -7.26 10.59 -30.78
C ALA A 130 -7.54 11.94 -30.01
N SER A 131 -6.70 12.37 -29.05
CA SER A 131 -6.72 13.70 -28.34
C SER A 131 -7.96 14.03 -27.47
N ASP A 132 -8.02 15.04 -26.58
CA ASP A 132 -7.11 15.72 -25.60
C ASP A 132 -7.96 16.75 -24.79
N CYS A 133 -7.61 17.44 -23.68
CA CYS A 133 -6.69 17.32 -22.51
C CYS A 133 -7.26 18.30 -21.41
N VAL A 134 -6.73 18.64 -20.22
CA VAL A 134 -5.58 18.33 -19.32
C VAL A 134 -5.98 18.79 -17.89
N GLY A 135 -5.22 18.46 -16.82
CA GLY A 135 -5.21 19.20 -15.55
C GLY A 135 -5.99 18.53 -14.39
N ASP A 136 -5.40 17.87 -13.40
CA ASP A 136 -4.00 17.68 -12.99
C ASP A 136 -3.28 18.83 -12.25
N PHE A 137 -3.18 18.67 -10.93
CA PHE A 137 -2.18 19.30 -10.06
C PHE A 137 -1.76 18.40 -8.88
N VAL A 138 -2.67 17.56 -8.35
CA VAL A 138 -2.37 16.55 -7.30
C VAL A 138 -2.36 15.11 -7.82
N ARG A 139 -2.86 14.87 -9.04
CA ARG A 139 -2.77 13.56 -9.74
C ARG A 139 -1.43 13.35 -10.46
N SER A 140 -0.79 14.44 -10.87
CA SER A 140 0.49 14.48 -11.59
C SER A 140 1.70 13.91 -10.82
N HIS A 141 1.56 13.60 -9.53
CA HIS A 141 2.61 12.97 -8.71
C HIS A 141 2.24 11.59 -8.16
N THR A 142 1.15 10.96 -8.63
CA THR A 142 0.69 9.63 -8.20
C THR A 142 0.60 8.59 -9.32
N GLN A 143 1.14 8.86 -10.53
CA GLN A 143 1.07 7.95 -11.68
C GLN A 143 2.41 7.67 -12.41
N HIS A 144 3.48 7.38 -11.68
CA HIS A 144 4.61 6.56 -12.14
C HIS A 144 4.99 5.60 -11.00
N GLN A 145 5.18 4.29 -11.17
CA GLN A 145 5.27 3.49 -12.40
C GLN A 145 4.28 2.30 -12.38
N SER A 146 3.35 2.28 -13.33
CA SER A 146 2.71 1.06 -13.84
C SER A 146 2.41 1.33 -15.31
N PRO A 147 2.96 0.56 -16.27
CA PRO A 147 2.74 0.83 -17.67
C PRO A 147 1.27 0.62 -18.01
N THR A 148 0.62 1.65 -18.53
CA THR A 148 -0.77 1.60 -18.96
C THR A 148 -0.88 0.80 -20.26
N HIS A 149 -1.71 -0.25 -20.25
CA HIS A 149 -2.02 -1.03 -21.45
C HIS A 149 -2.63 -0.15 -22.56
N ARG A 150 -1.81 0.28 -23.51
CA ARG A 150 -2.15 0.64 -24.90
C ARG A 150 -0.83 0.75 -25.69
N SER A 151 -0.65 -0.12 -26.69
CA SER A 151 0.57 -0.27 -27.51
C SER A 151 1.82 -0.69 -26.72
N GLN A 152 1.89 -1.95 -26.26
CA GLN A 152 2.99 -2.44 -25.42
C GLN A 152 3.71 -3.72 -25.90
N ASP A 153 3.21 -4.39 -26.95
CA ASP A 153 3.68 -5.74 -27.32
C ASP A 153 5.12 -5.80 -27.88
N SER A 154 5.65 -4.68 -28.38
CA SER A 154 7.04 -4.55 -28.84
C SER A 154 8.03 -4.06 -27.77
N ARG A 155 7.60 -3.15 -26.88
CA ARG A 155 8.47 -2.57 -25.83
C ARG A 155 8.65 -3.48 -24.61
N GLY A 156 7.74 -4.44 -24.38
CA GLY A 156 7.85 -5.40 -23.28
C GLY A 156 9.07 -6.33 -23.35
N SER A 157 9.61 -6.56 -24.55
CA SER A 157 10.84 -7.35 -24.76
C SER A 157 12.10 -6.55 -24.43
N LEU A 158 12.20 -5.32 -24.93
CA LEU A 158 13.43 -4.52 -24.89
C LEU A 158 13.90 -4.20 -23.47
N ASN A 159 12.96 -3.89 -22.56
CA ASN A 159 13.29 -3.60 -21.15
C ASN A 159 13.48 -4.87 -20.28
N ARG A 160 13.55 -6.07 -20.89
CA ARG A 160 14.10 -7.29 -20.29
C ARG A 160 15.55 -7.55 -20.67
N ASN A 161 16.15 -6.72 -21.53
CA ASN A 161 17.58 -6.75 -21.81
C ASN A 161 18.26 -5.63 -21.01
N LEU A 162 19.15 -6.01 -20.08
CA LEU A 162 19.83 -5.07 -19.20
C LEU A 162 20.67 -4.03 -19.96
N LEU A 163 21.46 -4.46 -20.96
CA LEU A 163 22.31 -3.57 -21.74
C LEU A 163 21.49 -2.58 -22.58
N HIS A 164 20.38 -3.03 -23.18
CA HIS A 164 19.45 -2.13 -23.87
C HIS A 164 18.87 -1.10 -22.90
N PHE A 165 18.34 -1.53 -21.75
CA PHE A 165 17.81 -0.62 -20.73
C PHE A 165 18.84 0.45 -20.34
N LEU A 166 20.08 0.06 -20.03
CA LEU A 166 21.15 0.98 -19.65
C LEU A 166 21.52 1.97 -20.76
N ARG A 167 21.64 1.51 -22.01
CA ARG A 167 21.87 2.37 -23.19
C ARG A 167 20.72 3.35 -23.46
N THR A 168 19.51 3.08 -22.97
CA THR A 168 18.33 3.97 -23.08
C THR A 168 18.04 4.80 -21.82
N LEU A 169 18.86 4.67 -20.77
CA LEU A 169 18.63 5.36 -19.51
C LEU A 169 19.09 6.83 -19.60
N PRO A 170 18.25 7.84 -19.26
CA PRO A 170 18.70 9.23 -19.20
C PRO A 170 19.81 9.40 -18.14
N PRO A 171 20.92 10.09 -18.45
CA PRO A 171 22.12 10.12 -17.59
C PRO A 171 21.82 10.64 -16.19
N ASP A 172 20.96 11.65 -16.08
CA ASP A 172 20.62 12.29 -14.80
C ASP A 172 19.59 11.51 -13.97
N GLU A 173 18.93 10.48 -14.50
CA GLU A 173 17.81 9.83 -13.79
C GLU A 173 18.26 9.20 -12.45
N ILE A 174 19.46 8.61 -12.42
CA ILE A 174 20.01 8.03 -11.18
C ILE A 174 20.33 9.14 -10.16
N THR A 175 20.88 10.27 -10.60
CA THR A 175 21.20 11.43 -9.75
C THR A 175 19.92 12.06 -9.21
N ARG A 176 18.92 12.26 -10.07
CA ARG A 176 17.58 12.78 -9.73
C ARG A 176 16.87 11.92 -8.68
N ARG A 177 16.91 10.58 -8.81
CA ARG A 177 16.37 9.64 -7.82
C ARG A 177 17.10 9.76 -6.48
N LYS A 178 18.43 9.79 -6.49
CA LYS A 178 19.25 9.98 -5.27
C LYS A 178 18.90 11.27 -4.53
N MET A 179 18.76 12.39 -5.25
CA MET A 179 18.34 13.68 -4.67
C MET A 179 16.94 13.59 -4.05
N SER A 180 15.93 13.15 -4.80
CA SER A 180 14.56 12.98 -4.29
C SER A 180 14.46 12.08 -3.04
N ARG A 181 15.36 11.11 -2.87
CA ARG A 181 15.45 10.29 -1.66
C ARG A 181 16.04 11.03 -0.46
N ILE A 182 16.99 11.94 -0.68
CA ILE A 182 17.51 12.83 0.37
C ILE A 182 16.38 13.76 0.83
N ASP A 183 15.65 14.37 -0.11
CA ASP A 183 14.51 15.25 0.18
C ASP A 183 13.43 14.54 1.03
N ALA A 184 13.09 13.30 0.67
CA ALA A 184 12.16 12.48 1.43
C ALA A 184 12.65 12.14 2.85
N HIS A 185 13.97 11.97 3.04
CA HIS A 185 14.56 11.70 4.35
C HIS A 185 14.63 12.95 5.24
N SER A 186 14.88 14.10 4.63
CA SER A 186 14.81 15.42 5.28
C SER A 186 13.39 15.72 5.72
N ALA A 187 12.39 15.57 4.84
CA ALA A 187 10.97 15.76 5.17
C ALA A 187 10.49 14.78 6.26
N ALA A 188 10.90 13.51 6.20
CA ALA A 188 10.62 12.53 7.27
C ALA A 188 11.32 12.87 8.60
N THR A 189 12.39 13.65 8.59
CA THR A 189 13.07 14.12 9.80
C THR A 189 12.38 15.37 10.36
N ALA A 190 11.97 16.31 9.51
CA ALA A 190 11.13 17.44 9.92
C ALA A 190 9.83 16.97 10.60
N VAL A 191 9.10 16.01 10.02
CA VAL A 191 7.90 15.43 10.65
C VAL A 191 8.18 14.77 12.01
N ARG A 192 9.37 14.19 12.23
CA ARG A 192 9.74 13.67 13.56
C ARG A 192 10.07 14.78 14.55
N GLN A 193 10.58 15.92 14.08
CA GLN A 193 10.91 17.07 14.91
C GLN A 193 9.64 17.84 15.31
N SER A 194 8.79 18.24 14.35
CA SER A 194 7.58 19.03 14.61
C SER A 194 6.49 18.28 15.38
N PHE A 195 6.45 16.93 15.31
CA PHE A 195 5.43 16.11 16.00
C PHE A 195 6.01 15.15 17.07
N GLY A 196 7.33 15.04 17.22
CA GLY A 196 7.95 14.11 18.18
C GLY A 196 7.71 12.61 17.91
N PHE A 197 7.36 12.20 16.68
CA PHE A 197 7.18 10.79 16.33
C PHE A 197 8.50 9.99 16.45
N ALA A 198 8.44 8.77 17.00
CA ALA A 198 9.60 7.90 17.13
C ALA A 198 10.18 7.48 15.75
N SER A 199 9.33 7.31 14.75
CA SER A 199 9.72 7.13 13.35
C SER A 199 8.58 7.53 12.40
N CYS A 200 8.91 7.77 11.14
CA CYS A 200 7.94 7.90 10.05
C CYS A 200 8.24 6.85 8.96
N ASP A 201 7.21 6.19 8.43
CA ASP A 201 7.30 5.24 7.33
C ASP A 201 6.17 5.47 6.30
N GLY A 202 6.54 5.62 5.03
CA GLY A 202 5.63 5.64 3.88
C GLY A 202 6.00 4.62 2.79
N THR A 203 6.96 3.73 3.06
CA THR A 203 7.50 2.79 2.06
C THR A 203 6.49 1.77 1.57
N GLY A 204 5.46 1.47 2.38
CA GLY A 204 4.36 0.57 2.01
C GLY A 204 3.42 1.10 0.92
N LEU A 205 3.54 2.37 0.50
CA LEU A 205 2.68 2.99 -0.51
C LEU A 205 3.09 2.68 -1.96
N GLY A 206 4.33 2.22 -2.20
CA GLY A 206 4.90 2.12 -3.55
C GLY A 206 5.07 3.47 -4.25
N TRP A 207 5.15 4.56 -3.48
CA TRP A 207 5.31 5.93 -3.98
C TRP A 207 6.77 6.26 -4.28
N SER A 208 6.97 7.18 -5.24
CA SER A 208 8.29 7.78 -5.46
C SER A 208 8.74 8.59 -4.24
N SER A 209 10.06 8.72 -4.05
CA SER A 209 10.57 9.53 -2.93
C SER A 209 10.12 11.00 -3.02
N SER A 210 10.02 11.57 -4.22
CA SER A 210 9.53 12.94 -4.44
C SER A 210 8.08 13.11 -3.97
N SER A 211 7.20 12.14 -4.30
CA SER A 211 5.80 12.14 -3.86
C SER A 211 5.66 12.02 -2.34
N LEU A 212 6.54 11.21 -1.71
CA LEU A 212 6.60 11.07 -0.26
C LEU A 212 7.09 12.35 0.42
N ALA A 213 8.13 13.00 -0.12
CA ALA A 213 8.66 14.27 0.40
C ALA A 213 7.58 15.37 0.43
N VAL A 214 6.87 15.59 -0.69
CA VAL A 214 5.78 16.58 -0.79
C VAL A 214 4.66 16.29 0.21
N CYS A 215 4.29 15.03 0.40
CA CYS A 215 3.24 14.65 1.36
C CYS A 215 3.66 14.87 2.82
N LEU A 216 4.94 14.69 3.15
CA LEU A 216 5.48 14.88 4.49
C LEU A 216 5.69 16.37 4.80
N LEU A 217 6.18 17.17 3.85
CA LEU A 217 6.26 18.63 3.99
C LEU A 217 4.87 19.25 4.21
N ARG A 218 3.87 18.83 3.42
CA ARG A 218 2.49 19.27 3.63
C ARG A 218 1.91 18.90 5.00
N LEU A 219 2.36 17.78 5.58
CA LEU A 219 1.98 17.41 6.94
C LEU A 219 2.65 18.31 7.98
N VAL A 220 3.90 18.75 7.77
CA VAL A 220 4.57 19.76 8.61
C VAL A 220 3.82 21.09 8.53
N GLU A 221 3.56 21.61 7.33
CA GLU A 221 2.79 22.86 7.09
C GLU A 221 1.45 22.83 7.85
N THR A 222 0.67 21.76 7.64
CA THR A 222 -0.62 21.52 8.34
C THR A 222 -0.46 21.47 9.87
N GLY A 223 0.64 20.92 10.36
CA GLY A 223 0.93 20.77 11.80
C GLY A 223 1.37 22.07 12.46
N GLU A 224 2.06 22.94 11.73
CA GLU A 224 2.50 24.26 12.19
C GLU A 224 1.31 25.23 12.26
N GLU A 225 0.50 25.30 11.18
CA GLU A 225 -0.76 26.06 11.12
C GLU A 225 -1.74 25.73 12.25
N HIS A 226 -1.83 24.44 12.63
CA HIS A 226 -2.77 23.93 13.63
C HIS A 226 -2.10 23.46 14.93
N SER A 227 -0.87 23.90 15.19
CA SER A 227 -0.03 23.46 16.33
C SER A 227 -0.74 23.52 17.68
N ALA A 228 -1.45 24.62 17.98
CA ALA A 228 -2.23 24.79 19.21
C ALA A 228 -3.45 23.84 19.37
N SER A 229 -3.82 23.09 18.33
CA SER A 229 -4.86 22.03 18.37
C SER A 229 -4.28 20.62 18.45
N LEU A 230 -2.96 20.49 18.51
CA LEU A 230 -2.21 19.23 18.56
C LEU A 230 -1.49 19.10 19.91
N ARG A 231 -0.69 18.04 20.06
CA ARG A 231 0.16 17.81 21.24
C ARG A 231 1.62 17.97 20.89
N ASP A 232 2.37 18.56 21.83
CA ASP A 232 3.82 18.81 21.78
C ASP A 232 4.65 17.57 21.43
N SER A 233 4.15 16.36 21.73
CA SER A 233 4.82 15.13 21.35
C SER A 233 3.86 13.94 21.19
N PHE A 234 4.03 13.23 20.07
CA PHE A 234 3.41 11.94 19.81
C PHE A 234 4.28 10.75 20.27
N TYR A 235 5.40 10.96 20.97
CA TYR A 235 6.25 9.86 21.44
C TYR A 235 5.51 8.95 22.45
N PRO A 236 5.54 7.61 22.32
CA PRO A 236 6.40 6.80 21.45
C PRO A 236 5.69 6.20 20.22
N PHE A 237 4.66 6.86 19.68
CA PHE A 237 4.03 6.44 18.43
C PHE A 237 4.97 6.60 17.22
N ARG A 238 4.70 5.81 16.18
CA ARG A 238 5.28 5.94 14.84
C ARG A 238 4.20 6.44 13.89
N LEU A 239 4.56 7.33 12.96
CA LEU A 239 3.69 7.69 11.85
C LEU A 239 3.84 6.66 10.72
N VAL A 240 2.72 6.15 10.22
CA VAL A 240 2.66 5.24 9.08
C VAL A 240 1.72 5.82 8.03
N LEU A 241 2.23 6.11 6.83
CA LEU A 241 1.41 6.52 5.70
C LEU A 241 0.95 5.28 4.92
N SER A 242 -0.37 5.12 4.76
CA SER A 242 -0.96 3.92 4.14
C SER A 242 -2.21 4.25 3.33
N ALA A 243 -2.54 3.45 2.32
CA ALA A 243 -3.80 3.57 1.57
C ALA A 243 -5.02 3.04 2.35
N ALA A 244 -4.83 2.46 3.54
CA ALA A 244 -5.89 2.03 4.44
C ALA A 244 -6.55 3.22 5.20
N ASP A 245 -7.64 2.95 5.90
CA ASP A 245 -8.32 3.96 6.71
C ASP A 245 -7.47 4.45 7.90
N GLU A 246 -7.70 5.71 8.27
CA GLU A 246 -7.02 6.39 9.37
C GLU A 246 -7.33 5.74 10.73
N ARG A 247 -6.28 5.37 11.48
CA ARG A 247 -6.43 4.66 12.76
C ARG A 247 -5.24 4.85 13.68
N ILE A 248 -5.44 4.58 14.97
CA ILE A 248 -4.39 4.54 15.99
C ILE A 248 -4.34 3.11 16.55
N ASP A 249 -3.18 2.45 16.43
CA ASP A 249 -2.93 1.15 17.03
C ASP A 249 -2.20 1.33 18.37
N LEU A 250 -2.89 1.12 19.49
CA LEU A 250 -2.36 1.23 20.85
C LEU A 250 -1.53 0.01 21.31
N TYR A 251 -1.44 -1.03 20.49
CA TYR A 251 -0.60 -2.21 20.73
C TYR A 251 0.69 -2.12 19.90
N GLY A 252 0.58 -1.86 18.59
CA GLY A 252 1.74 -1.60 17.73
C GLY A 252 2.43 -0.27 18.05
N GLY A 253 1.65 0.74 18.44
CA GLY A 253 2.08 2.13 18.59
C GLY A 253 2.26 2.83 17.24
N ASP A 254 1.29 2.67 16.36
CA ASP A 254 1.27 3.22 15.01
C ASP A 254 0.07 4.17 14.83
N VAL A 255 0.33 5.41 14.44
CA VAL A 255 -0.68 6.33 13.91
C VAL A 255 -0.67 6.19 12.40
N VAL A 256 -1.75 5.66 11.85
CA VAL A 256 -1.92 5.48 10.40
C VAL A 256 -2.69 6.66 9.84
N LEU A 257 -2.08 7.38 8.90
CA LEU A 257 -2.74 8.44 8.12
C LEU A 257 -2.87 7.99 6.65
N ASN A 258 -3.97 8.37 6.01
CA ASN A 258 -4.19 8.11 4.58
C ASN A 258 -3.72 9.31 3.74
N PRO A 259 -2.72 9.17 2.85
CA PRO A 259 -2.23 10.29 2.05
C PRO A 259 -3.25 10.91 1.08
N SER A 260 -4.38 10.23 0.83
CA SER A 260 -5.48 10.73 -0.01
C SER A 260 -6.53 11.55 0.78
N SER A 261 -6.43 11.58 2.11
CA SER A 261 -7.28 12.39 2.99
C SER A 261 -6.99 13.89 2.88
N THR A 262 -7.92 14.69 3.41
CA THR A 262 -7.72 16.12 3.63
C THR A 262 -6.88 16.39 4.89
N PRO A 263 -6.19 17.55 4.98
CA PRO A 263 -5.51 18.00 6.20
C PRO A 263 -6.40 17.95 7.45
N LEU A 264 -7.68 18.32 7.33
CA LEU A 264 -8.65 18.27 8.44
C LEU A 264 -8.93 16.84 8.94
N GLN A 265 -8.85 15.82 8.09
CA GLN A 265 -8.97 14.42 8.51
C GLN A 265 -7.69 13.96 9.23
N TRP A 266 -6.51 14.29 8.71
CA TRP A 266 -5.23 14.05 9.39
C TRP A 266 -5.24 14.66 10.80
N LEU A 267 -5.58 15.95 10.92
CA LEU A 267 -5.72 16.66 12.20
C LEU A 267 -6.77 16.00 13.11
N LYS A 268 -7.95 15.62 12.58
CA LYS A 268 -8.98 14.89 13.33
C LYS A 268 -8.50 13.53 13.81
N THR A 269 -7.56 12.87 13.15
CA THR A 269 -6.98 11.61 13.61
C THR A 269 -5.81 11.81 14.57
N LEU A 270 -4.95 12.81 14.35
CA LEU A 270 -3.88 13.19 15.26
C LEU A 270 -4.43 13.66 16.63
N GLY A 271 -5.48 14.50 16.62
CA GLY A 271 -6.14 14.99 17.84
C GLY A 271 -6.84 13.92 18.69
N LYS A 272 -6.99 12.67 18.21
CA LYS A 272 -7.46 11.54 19.02
C LYS A 272 -6.36 10.97 19.94
N VAL A 273 -5.09 11.30 19.72
CA VAL A 273 -3.94 10.74 20.48
C VAL A 273 -3.78 11.44 21.82
N SER A 274 -4.63 11.09 22.79
CA SER A 274 -4.59 11.60 24.17
C SER A 274 -3.34 11.17 24.95
N ASP A 275 -3.03 11.84 26.07
CA ASP A 275 -2.02 11.39 27.03
C ASP A 275 -2.28 9.95 27.52
N GLU A 276 -3.55 9.61 27.74
CA GLU A 276 -3.93 8.26 28.15
C GLU A 276 -3.64 7.23 27.06
N SER A 277 -3.76 7.62 25.78
CA SER A 277 -3.33 6.76 24.65
C SER A 277 -1.82 6.52 24.66
N VAL A 278 -1.01 7.51 25.06
CA VAL A 278 0.44 7.37 25.23
C VAL A 278 0.79 6.50 26.46
N ARG A 279 0.11 6.68 27.59
CA ARG A 279 0.29 5.85 28.80
C ARG A 279 -0.05 4.40 28.52
N LEU A 280 -1.21 4.14 27.89
CA LEU A 280 -1.65 2.80 27.54
C LEU A 280 -0.71 2.13 26.53
N LEU A 281 -0.17 2.87 25.56
CA LEU A 281 0.86 2.34 24.65
C LEU A 281 2.16 1.95 25.39
N LYS A 282 2.63 2.77 26.34
CA LYS A 282 3.82 2.45 27.16
C LYS A 282 3.58 1.16 27.97
N ARG A 283 2.48 1.11 28.73
CA ARG A 283 2.05 -0.05 29.51
C ARG A 283 1.90 -1.31 28.64
N ASN A 284 1.31 -1.20 27.45
CA ASN A 284 1.18 -2.32 26.51
C ASN A 284 2.54 -2.84 26.04
N ARG A 285 3.50 -1.95 25.72
CA ARG A 285 4.85 -2.34 25.28
C ARG A 285 5.69 -2.93 26.41
N GLU A 286 5.55 -2.44 27.63
CA GLU A 286 6.16 -3.02 28.83
C GLU A 286 5.61 -4.42 29.12
N ALA A 287 4.28 -4.55 29.16
CA ALA A 287 3.61 -5.84 29.35
C ALA A 287 3.96 -6.86 28.25
N LEU A 288 4.05 -6.44 26.97
CA LEU A 288 4.48 -7.33 25.90
C LEU A 288 5.91 -7.83 26.14
N ARG A 289 6.86 -6.94 26.46
CA ARG A 289 8.27 -7.32 26.69
C ARG A 289 8.40 -8.32 27.84
N ALA A 290 7.69 -8.11 28.95
CA ALA A 290 7.71 -9.00 30.10
C ALA A 290 7.17 -10.40 29.75
N ASN A 291 5.97 -10.47 29.17
CA ASN A 291 5.37 -11.75 28.77
C ASN A 291 6.15 -12.43 27.64
N GLN A 292 6.73 -11.67 26.71
CA GLN A 292 7.58 -12.20 25.65
C GLN A 292 8.88 -12.79 26.21
N ALA A 293 9.51 -12.16 27.21
CA ALA A 293 10.70 -12.72 27.85
C ALA A 293 10.41 -14.07 28.52
N VAL A 294 9.35 -14.15 29.32
CA VAL A 294 8.86 -15.40 29.95
C VAL A 294 8.59 -16.49 28.90
N LEU A 295 7.98 -16.13 27.77
CA LEU A 295 7.64 -17.08 26.72
C LEU A 295 8.85 -17.50 25.85
N GLU A 296 9.80 -16.59 25.59
CA GLU A 296 11.03 -16.90 24.85
C GLU A 296 11.96 -17.82 25.66
N ASP A 297 11.98 -17.64 26.99
CA ASP A 297 12.68 -18.49 27.96
C ASP A 297 12.08 -19.90 28.01
N ALA A 298 10.78 -20.02 28.34
CA ALA A 298 10.08 -21.30 28.41
C ALA A 298 10.14 -22.12 27.11
N LEU A 299 10.18 -21.48 25.94
CA LEU A 299 10.26 -22.16 24.64
C LEU A 299 11.70 -22.38 24.14
N GLY A 300 12.71 -21.81 24.78
CA GLY A 300 14.10 -21.81 24.29
C GLY A 300 14.24 -21.27 22.86
N SER A 301 13.40 -20.29 22.49
CA SER A 301 13.17 -19.89 21.09
C SER A 301 12.59 -18.48 20.98
N LYS A 302 13.07 -17.69 19.99
CA LYS A 302 12.63 -16.30 19.85
C LYS A 302 11.24 -16.18 19.23
N VAL A 303 10.32 -15.46 19.86
CA VAL A 303 8.94 -15.23 19.39
C VAL A 303 8.83 -13.89 18.67
N VAL A 304 8.20 -13.86 17.49
CA VAL A 304 8.03 -12.64 16.69
C VAL A 304 6.65 -12.55 16.04
N LYS A 305 6.14 -11.33 15.87
CA LYS A 305 4.89 -11.09 15.15
C LYS A 305 5.06 -11.39 13.65
N GLY A 306 4.14 -12.18 13.11
CA GLY A 306 3.99 -12.42 11.68
C GLY A 306 3.47 -11.21 10.90
N LEU A 307 3.32 -11.39 9.58
CA LEU A 307 2.79 -10.34 8.69
C LEU A 307 1.26 -10.24 8.74
N THR A 308 0.58 -11.37 8.89
CA THR A 308 -0.89 -11.46 8.88
C THR A 308 -1.54 -11.25 10.25
N CYS A 309 -0.76 -11.39 11.32
CA CYS A 309 -1.19 -11.17 12.70
C CYS A 309 -1.20 -9.66 13.04
N THR A 310 -2.30 -9.15 13.58
CA THR A 310 -2.37 -7.79 14.13
C THR A 310 -1.55 -7.67 15.42
N ALA A 311 -1.19 -6.44 15.81
CA ALA A 311 -0.49 -6.25 17.09
C ALA A 311 -1.34 -6.71 18.28
N ARG A 312 -2.66 -6.48 18.24
CA ARG A 312 -3.60 -6.93 19.28
C ARG A 312 -3.65 -8.46 19.40
N GLU A 313 -3.81 -9.20 18.30
CA GLU A 313 -3.75 -10.67 18.30
C GLU A 313 -2.42 -11.15 18.92
N PHE A 314 -1.29 -10.55 18.53
CA PHE A 314 0.03 -10.91 19.04
C PHE A 314 0.16 -10.72 20.55
N HIS A 315 -0.27 -9.57 21.08
CA HIS A 315 -0.26 -9.32 22.53
C HIS A 315 -1.14 -10.35 23.27
N SER A 316 -2.34 -10.65 22.77
CA SER A 316 -3.24 -11.63 23.41
C SER A 316 -2.65 -13.04 23.44
N VAL A 317 -2.00 -13.48 22.37
CA VAL A 317 -1.35 -14.80 22.28
C VAL A 317 -0.14 -14.88 23.22
N VAL A 318 0.74 -13.88 23.19
CA VAL A 318 1.94 -13.85 24.04
C VAL A 318 1.57 -13.77 25.52
N PHE A 319 0.57 -12.95 25.88
CA PHE A 319 0.05 -12.88 27.25
C PHE A 319 -0.52 -14.21 27.73
N ARG A 320 -1.37 -14.87 26.92
CA ARG A 320 -1.99 -16.15 27.28
C ARG A 320 -0.93 -17.24 27.47
N LEU A 321 -0.01 -17.40 26.52
CA LEU A 321 1.03 -18.43 26.58
C LEU A 321 2.06 -18.18 27.71
N ALA A 322 2.37 -16.92 28.04
CA ALA A 322 3.20 -16.60 29.19
C ALA A 322 2.50 -16.93 30.53
N ALA A 323 1.19 -16.69 30.64
CA ALA A 323 0.41 -17.09 31.80
C ALA A 323 0.32 -18.62 31.95
N GLU A 324 0.17 -19.35 30.84
CA GLU A 324 0.29 -20.82 30.82
C GLU A 324 1.68 -21.27 31.32
N ALA A 325 2.76 -20.65 30.84
CA ALA A 325 4.14 -21.00 31.25
C ALA A 325 4.41 -20.77 32.75
N ILE A 326 3.97 -19.62 33.30
CA ILE A 326 4.08 -19.29 34.74
C ILE A 326 3.24 -20.25 35.59
N SER A 327 2.16 -20.81 35.04
CA SER A 327 1.34 -21.81 35.73
C SER A 327 2.04 -23.17 35.73
N SER A 328 2.64 -23.58 34.62
CA SER A 328 3.37 -24.86 34.49
C SER A 328 4.66 -24.91 35.32
N SER A 329 5.44 -23.83 35.38
CA SER A 329 6.70 -23.82 36.17
C SER A 329 6.48 -23.88 37.69
N ARG A 330 5.25 -23.66 38.16
CA ARG A 330 4.86 -23.81 39.56
C ARG A 330 4.40 -25.23 39.93
N THR A 331 4.19 -26.11 38.95
CA THR A 331 3.66 -27.46 39.17
C THR A 331 4.64 -28.59 38.85
N VAL A 332 5.81 -28.28 38.29
CA VAL A 332 6.88 -29.24 37.99
C VAL A 332 8.14 -28.82 38.75
N GLY A 333 8.66 -29.71 39.60
CA GLY A 333 9.91 -29.47 40.32
C GLY A 333 11.12 -29.81 39.45
N ASP A 334 11.79 -28.76 38.95
CA ASP A 334 13.21 -28.63 38.54
C ASP A 334 13.95 -29.74 37.77
N ASP A 335 13.26 -30.76 37.25
CA ASP A 335 13.86 -31.83 36.42
C ASP A 335 13.70 -31.58 34.91
N ASP A 336 14.76 -31.90 34.17
CA ASP A 336 14.92 -31.79 32.71
C ASP A 336 14.66 -30.42 32.08
N SER A 337 15.33 -29.39 32.61
CA SER A 337 15.50 -28.07 31.97
C SER A 337 16.45 -28.10 30.75
N SER A 338 16.51 -29.21 30.00
CA SER A 338 17.44 -29.45 28.87
C SER A 338 16.81 -29.35 27.47
N LEU A 339 15.77 -28.52 27.30
CA LEU A 339 15.33 -28.02 25.98
C LEU A 339 16.38 -27.06 25.36
N ALA A 340 17.60 -27.58 25.15
CA ALA A 340 18.77 -26.87 24.67
C ALA A 340 18.42 -26.01 23.44
N GLN A 341 18.88 -24.76 23.45
CA GLN A 341 18.46 -23.66 22.56
C GLN A 341 18.09 -24.12 21.14
N THR A 342 16.88 -23.77 20.67
CA THR A 342 16.46 -24.03 19.29
C THR A 342 17.23 -23.11 18.34
N GLY A 343 18.38 -23.60 17.86
CA GLY A 343 19.44 -22.78 17.27
C GLY A 343 18.99 -21.83 16.16
N ARG A 344 19.05 -20.51 16.44
CA ARG A 344 18.73 -19.36 15.57
C ARG A 344 17.29 -19.25 15.02
N SER A 345 16.55 -20.36 14.96
CA SER A 345 15.17 -20.43 14.49
C SER A 345 14.22 -19.60 15.36
N ARG A 346 13.10 -19.15 14.77
CA ARG A 346 12.15 -18.23 15.41
C ARG A 346 10.72 -18.71 15.26
N ILE A 347 9.91 -18.42 16.26
CA ILE A 347 8.47 -18.72 16.28
C ILE A 347 7.74 -17.48 15.77
N VAL A 348 7.13 -17.60 14.59
CA VAL A 348 6.40 -16.51 13.92
C VAL A 348 4.90 -16.70 14.14
N VAL A 349 4.30 -15.80 14.92
CA VAL A 349 2.85 -15.84 15.17
C VAL A 349 2.10 -15.15 14.03
N GLU A 350 1.49 -15.92 13.15
CA GLU A 350 0.61 -15.48 12.06
C GLU A 350 -0.87 -15.58 12.49
N SER A 351 -1.80 -14.86 11.84
CA SER A 351 -3.22 -14.94 12.21
C SER A 351 -3.77 -16.35 11.94
N SER A 352 -4.73 -16.80 12.76
CA SER A 352 -5.36 -18.14 12.69
C SER A 352 -5.96 -18.46 11.31
N ARG A 353 -6.33 -17.41 10.54
CA ARG A 353 -6.82 -17.53 9.15
C ARG A 353 -5.70 -17.94 8.17
N ALA A 354 -4.48 -17.48 8.39
CA ALA A 354 -3.31 -17.73 7.54
C ALA A 354 -2.52 -18.99 7.95
N CYS A 355 -2.51 -19.33 9.25
CA CYS A 355 -1.77 -20.47 9.79
C CYS A 355 -2.66 -21.28 10.75
N ARG A 356 -3.46 -22.22 10.21
CA ARG A 356 -4.33 -23.12 11.02
C ARG A 356 -3.58 -24.24 11.76
N ARG A 357 -2.36 -24.58 11.33
CA ARG A 357 -1.51 -25.63 11.90
C ARG A 357 -0.06 -25.17 11.82
N MET A 358 0.73 -25.48 12.84
CA MET A 358 2.16 -25.13 12.89
C MET A 358 2.91 -25.67 11.66
N ARG A 359 3.71 -24.83 11.00
CA ARG A 359 4.43 -25.17 9.76
C ARG A 359 5.82 -24.56 9.72
N LEU A 360 6.73 -25.19 8.99
CA LEU A 360 8.12 -24.74 8.84
C LEU A 360 8.28 -23.88 7.57
N ARG A 361 8.97 -22.74 7.66
CA ARG A 361 9.38 -21.91 6.51
C ARG A 361 10.66 -22.46 5.86
N SER A 362 10.88 -22.11 4.59
CA SER A 362 12.14 -22.36 3.87
C SER A 362 13.36 -21.63 4.45
N SER A 363 13.14 -20.67 5.36
CA SER A 363 14.16 -19.98 6.17
C SER A 363 14.52 -20.69 7.48
N GLY A 364 13.81 -21.77 7.84
CA GLY A 364 13.94 -22.45 9.13
C GLY A 364 13.06 -21.87 10.26
N ASP A 365 12.47 -20.69 10.08
CA ASP A 365 11.47 -20.13 11.00
C ASP A 365 10.22 -21.04 11.09
N ILE A 366 9.63 -21.19 12.29
CA ILE A 366 8.43 -21.98 12.54
C ILE A 366 7.22 -21.03 12.67
N GLU A 367 6.23 -21.16 11.79
CA GLU A 367 4.96 -20.43 11.91
C GLU A 367 3.99 -21.13 12.86
N VAL A 368 3.27 -20.31 13.63
CA VAL A 368 2.24 -20.70 14.59
C VAL A 368 1.01 -19.81 14.39
N GLY A 369 -0.19 -20.39 14.55
CA GLY A 369 -1.45 -19.64 14.46
C GLY A 369 -1.81 -18.95 15.77
N ALA A 370 -2.28 -17.70 15.67
CA ALA A 370 -2.74 -16.86 16.77
C ALA A 370 -4.05 -17.32 17.46
N GLY A 371 -4.54 -18.53 17.17
CA GLY A 371 -5.75 -19.11 17.75
C GLY A 371 -5.44 -19.88 19.03
N ASP A 372 -6.16 -20.98 19.22
CA ASP A 372 -6.15 -21.82 20.43
C ASP A 372 -4.91 -22.73 20.54
N THR A 373 -3.76 -22.26 20.04
CA THR A 373 -2.45 -22.87 20.33
C THR A 373 -2.17 -22.72 21.82
N ASN A 374 -2.23 -23.80 22.59
CA ASN A 374 -1.75 -23.85 23.97
C ASN A 374 -0.25 -24.19 24.03
N LEU A 375 0.36 -24.00 25.19
CA LEU A 375 1.80 -24.17 25.39
C LEU A 375 2.25 -25.62 25.15
N SER A 376 1.47 -26.62 25.58
CA SER A 376 1.81 -28.03 25.39
C SER A 376 1.80 -28.47 23.92
N ALA A 377 0.81 -28.04 23.12
CA ALA A 377 0.82 -28.28 21.67
C ALA A 377 1.94 -27.49 20.96
N LEU A 378 2.35 -26.35 21.50
CA LEU A 378 3.51 -25.59 21.02
C LEU A 378 4.81 -26.38 21.26
N HIS A 379 5.09 -26.86 22.47
CA HIS A 379 6.25 -27.73 22.75
C HIS A 379 6.28 -28.98 21.88
N ALA A 380 5.17 -29.73 21.80
CA ALA A 380 5.08 -30.95 20.99
C ALA A 380 5.29 -30.68 19.48
N GLY A 381 4.78 -29.55 18.99
CA GLY A 381 5.01 -29.11 17.62
C GLY A 381 6.45 -28.68 17.34
N LEU A 382 7.08 -27.95 18.28
CA LEU A 382 8.48 -27.53 18.19
C LEU A 382 9.42 -28.73 18.20
N ALA A 383 9.24 -29.67 19.13
CA ALA A 383 10.03 -30.89 19.20
C ALA A 383 10.01 -31.66 17.86
N ARG A 384 8.82 -31.85 17.27
CA ARG A 384 8.64 -32.50 15.97
C ARG A 384 9.27 -31.75 14.78
N LEU A 385 9.37 -30.42 14.84
CA LEU A 385 9.94 -29.60 13.76
C LEU A 385 11.42 -29.26 13.97
N ARG A 386 11.98 -29.48 15.16
CA ARG A 386 13.33 -29.07 15.59
C ARG A 386 14.44 -29.44 14.60
N THR A 387 14.58 -30.74 14.28
CA THR A 387 15.64 -31.22 13.37
C THR A 387 15.54 -30.58 11.98
N ARG A 388 14.34 -30.61 11.39
CA ARG A 388 14.05 -30.02 10.08
C ARG A 388 14.25 -28.51 10.05
N SER A 389 13.99 -27.82 11.16
CA SER A 389 14.22 -26.40 11.33
C SER A 389 15.71 -26.07 11.36
N VAL A 390 16.53 -26.84 12.09
CA VAL A 390 17.99 -26.69 12.10
C VAL A 390 18.59 -26.98 10.72
N GLU A 391 18.15 -28.04 10.04
CA GLU A 391 18.53 -28.37 8.67
C GLU A 391 18.19 -27.23 7.67
N ALA A 392 16.95 -26.72 7.73
CA ALA A 392 16.51 -25.63 6.86
C ALA A 392 17.28 -24.32 7.12
N THR A 393 17.50 -23.97 8.40
CA THR A 393 18.33 -22.81 8.81
C THR A 393 19.76 -22.94 8.28
N ARG A 394 20.38 -24.12 8.41
CA ARG A 394 21.72 -24.40 7.87
C ARG A 394 21.74 -24.29 6.34
N ALA A 395 20.78 -24.91 5.65
CA ALA A 395 20.70 -24.88 4.20
C ALA A 395 20.42 -23.46 3.64
N GLU A 396 19.66 -22.61 4.36
CA GLU A 396 19.48 -21.19 4.00
C GLU A 396 20.75 -20.37 4.24
N GLU A 397 21.50 -20.64 5.33
CA GLU A 397 22.79 -19.99 5.60
C GLU A 397 23.85 -20.35 4.54
N GLU A 398 23.96 -21.63 4.16
CA GLU A 398 24.85 -22.06 3.09
C GLU A 398 24.47 -21.44 1.72
N ARG A 399 23.16 -21.33 1.42
CA ARG A 399 22.66 -20.59 0.23
C ARG A 399 22.97 -19.09 0.34
N ARG A 400 22.86 -18.48 1.51
CA ARG A 400 23.22 -17.08 1.76
C ARG A 400 24.71 -16.84 1.50
N ILE A 401 25.58 -17.72 1.98
CA ILE A 401 27.03 -17.61 1.79
C ILE A 401 27.39 -17.70 0.30
N ARG A 402 26.87 -18.68 -0.44
CA ARG A 402 27.08 -18.79 -1.90
C ARG A 402 26.57 -17.56 -2.65
N CYS A 403 25.36 -17.10 -2.35
CA CYS A 403 24.77 -15.88 -2.89
C CYS A 403 25.64 -14.63 -2.62
N MET A 404 26.22 -14.49 -1.43
CA MET A 404 27.13 -13.38 -1.11
C MET A 404 28.49 -13.47 -1.81
N ASN A 405 29.02 -14.68 -2.02
CA ASN A 405 30.23 -14.87 -2.83
C ASN A 405 30.00 -14.49 -4.30
N SER A 406 28.87 -14.89 -4.90
CA SER A 406 28.50 -14.47 -6.27
C SER A 406 28.22 -12.96 -6.35
N ALA A 407 27.61 -12.37 -5.32
CA ALA A 407 27.41 -10.92 -5.24
C ALA A 407 28.75 -10.16 -5.19
N ARG A 408 29.75 -10.64 -4.42
CA ARG A 408 31.09 -10.04 -4.35
C ARG A 408 31.80 -10.11 -5.72
N ARG A 409 31.73 -11.26 -6.40
CA ARG A 409 32.27 -11.43 -7.76
C ARG A 409 31.61 -10.48 -8.77
N VAL A 410 30.32 -10.19 -8.65
CA VAL A 410 29.62 -9.18 -9.47
C VAL A 410 30.09 -7.75 -9.13
N MET A 411 30.31 -7.43 -7.85
CA MET A 411 30.90 -6.14 -7.44
C MET A 411 32.31 -5.95 -8.01
N GLU A 412 33.15 -6.98 -7.97
CA GLU A 412 34.50 -6.99 -8.54
C GLU A 412 34.47 -6.86 -10.07
N ALA A 413 33.63 -7.64 -10.77
CA ALA A 413 33.61 -7.72 -12.24
C ALA A 413 32.99 -6.48 -12.92
N TYR A 414 31.96 -5.87 -12.31
CA TYR A 414 31.21 -4.74 -12.88
C TYR A 414 31.48 -3.40 -12.18
N ALA A 415 32.38 -3.38 -11.20
CA ALA A 415 32.65 -2.21 -10.35
C ALA A 415 31.38 -1.62 -9.66
N VAL A 416 30.32 -2.42 -9.47
CA VAL A 416 29.11 -1.98 -8.76
C VAL A 416 29.39 -1.80 -7.27
N GLN A 417 29.00 -0.65 -6.73
CA GLN A 417 29.25 -0.26 -5.34
C GLN A 417 28.61 -1.23 -4.32
N LYS A 418 27.47 -1.84 -4.69
CA LYS A 418 26.70 -2.72 -3.81
C LYS A 418 25.72 -3.58 -4.59
N VAL A 419 25.59 -4.84 -4.21
CA VAL A 419 24.56 -5.76 -4.74
C VAL A 419 23.59 -6.13 -3.60
N ARG A 420 22.27 -6.08 -3.85
CA ARG A 420 21.22 -6.44 -2.86
C ARG A 420 20.00 -7.10 -3.50
N ARG A 421 19.14 -7.74 -2.70
CA ARG A 421 17.82 -8.22 -3.14
C ARG A 421 16.69 -7.23 -2.86
N SER A 422 15.63 -7.35 -3.66
CA SER A 422 14.35 -6.63 -3.53
C SER A 422 13.50 -7.27 -2.41
N GLY A 423 13.74 -6.85 -1.17
CA GLY A 423 12.99 -7.31 0.00
C GLY A 423 13.20 -8.79 0.34
N ARG A 424 12.15 -9.43 0.88
CA ARG A 424 12.14 -10.87 1.22
C ARG A 424 11.62 -11.79 0.11
N VAL A 425 11.11 -11.23 -1.00
CA VAL A 425 10.39 -12.00 -2.04
C VAL A 425 11.36 -12.76 -2.96
N VAL A 426 12.59 -12.25 -3.13
CA VAL A 426 13.65 -12.95 -3.87
C VAL A 426 14.45 -13.85 -2.92
N THR A 427 14.49 -15.15 -3.21
CA THR A 427 15.28 -16.14 -2.46
C THR A 427 16.78 -15.98 -2.71
N HIS A 428 17.62 -16.54 -1.83
CA HIS A 428 19.06 -16.54 -2.06
C HIS A 428 19.49 -17.39 -3.26
N GLY A 429 18.72 -18.43 -3.62
CA GLY A 429 18.91 -19.20 -4.86
C GLY A 429 18.71 -18.32 -6.10
N GLN A 430 17.49 -17.82 -6.32
CA GLN A 430 17.18 -16.96 -7.48
C GLN A 430 18.11 -15.75 -7.62
N MET A 431 18.57 -15.18 -6.50
CA MET A 431 19.58 -14.12 -6.51
C MET A 431 20.96 -14.63 -6.92
N GLN A 432 21.42 -15.80 -6.41
CA GLN A 432 22.66 -16.43 -6.85
C GLN A 432 22.61 -16.77 -8.35
N ASP A 433 21.54 -17.42 -8.81
CA ASP A 433 21.39 -17.88 -10.20
C ASP A 433 21.48 -16.69 -11.19
N CYS A 434 20.72 -15.63 -10.91
CA CYS A 434 20.72 -14.36 -11.66
C CYS A 434 22.12 -13.70 -11.69
N LEU A 435 22.85 -13.69 -10.56
CA LEU A 435 24.20 -13.14 -10.49
C LEU A 435 25.24 -14.03 -11.20
N GLU A 436 25.05 -15.34 -11.22
CA GLU A 436 25.90 -16.26 -11.98
C GLU A 436 25.67 -16.15 -13.49
N THR A 437 24.43 -15.97 -13.96
CA THR A 437 24.20 -15.74 -15.39
C THR A 437 24.77 -14.40 -15.83
N LEU A 438 24.63 -13.32 -15.03
CA LEU A 438 25.36 -12.07 -15.28
C LEU A 438 26.86 -12.32 -15.45
N LEU A 439 27.50 -13.02 -14.51
CA LEU A 439 28.93 -13.36 -14.60
C LEU A 439 29.32 -14.22 -15.83
N ARG A 440 28.37 -14.89 -16.49
CA ARG A 440 28.60 -15.69 -17.70
C ARG A 440 28.44 -14.90 -19.01
N ARG A 441 27.97 -13.65 -18.99
CA ARG A 441 27.71 -12.87 -20.21
C ARG A 441 28.99 -12.39 -20.90
N ASP A 442 28.93 -12.35 -22.24
CA ASP A 442 29.99 -11.85 -23.11
C ASP A 442 30.05 -10.31 -23.15
N ASP A 443 28.91 -9.63 -23.00
CA ASP A 443 28.77 -8.15 -22.98
C ASP A 443 29.27 -7.50 -21.67
N ARG A 444 30.20 -8.15 -20.97
CA ARG A 444 30.69 -7.75 -19.65
C ARG A 444 31.42 -6.40 -19.65
N ALA A 445 32.11 -6.05 -20.73
CA ALA A 445 32.82 -4.78 -20.87
C ALA A 445 31.82 -3.60 -20.89
N ASP A 446 30.93 -3.56 -21.89
CA ASP A 446 29.84 -2.58 -21.99
C ASP A 446 29.04 -2.47 -20.69
N LEU A 447 28.62 -3.59 -20.12
CA LEU A 447 27.86 -3.61 -18.88
C LEU A 447 28.64 -3.03 -17.70
N ARG A 448 29.97 -3.19 -17.64
CA ARG A 448 30.79 -2.57 -16.58
C ARG A 448 30.78 -1.05 -16.69
N ASP A 449 30.89 -0.50 -17.89
CA ASP A 449 30.92 0.95 -18.09
C ASP A 449 29.61 1.63 -17.69
N PHE A 450 28.46 0.97 -17.91
CA PHE A 450 27.14 1.45 -17.47
C PHE A 450 26.81 1.15 -15.99
N LEU A 451 27.49 0.20 -15.34
CA LEU A 451 27.18 -0.23 -13.97
C LEU A 451 28.18 0.28 -12.91
N ALA A 452 29.37 0.73 -13.31
CA ALA A 452 30.42 1.19 -12.40
C ALA A 452 29.92 2.25 -11.41
N GLY A 453 30.23 2.08 -10.11
CA GLY A 453 29.82 3.01 -9.05
C GLY A 453 28.32 2.99 -8.69
N HIS A 454 27.48 2.25 -9.41
CA HIS A 454 26.05 2.12 -9.12
C HIS A 454 25.75 0.96 -8.16
N ALA A 455 24.56 0.97 -7.56
CA ALA A 455 24.07 -0.14 -6.74
C ALA A 455 23.08 -1.00 -7.54
N LEU A 456 23.18 -2.32 -7.41
CA LEU A 456 22.37 -3.31 -8.14
C LEU A 456 21.33 -3.96 -7.22
N VAL A 457 20.09 -4.10 -7.68
CA VAL A 457 18.98 -4.68 -6.93
C VAL A 457 18.32 -5.82 -7.71
N ILE A 458 18.51 -7.05 -7.26
CA ILE A 458 17.86 -8.20 -7.89
C ILE A 458 16.40 -8.30 -7.42
N THR A 459 15.43 -8.32 -8.35
CA THR A 459 13.99 -8.35 -8.08
C THR A 459 13.28 -9.55 -8.71
N THR A 460 12.04 -9.80 -8.29
CA THR A 460 11.20 -10.91 -8.78
C THR A 460 10.99 -10.85 -10.29
N GLY A 461 10.82 -12.01 -10.93
CA GLY A 461 10.53 -12.11 -12.36
C GLY A 461 9.18 -11.50 -12.76
N GLY A 462 8.96 -11.38 -14.07
CA GLY A 462 7.79 -10.68 -14.65
C GLY A 462 7.85 -9.15 -14.52
N LYS A 463 8.97 -8.60 -14.03
CA LYS A 463 9.26 -7.17 -13.99
C LYS A 463 10.15 -6.76 -15.17
N LEU A 464 10.39 -5.46 -15.30
CA LEU A 464 11.32 -4.88 -16.27
C LEU A 464 12.50 -4.25 -15.52
N CYS A 465 13.62 -4.04 -16.21
CA CYS A 465 14.69 -3.19 -15.70
C CYS A 465 14.19 -1.75 -15.49
N HIS A 466 14.59 -1.16 -14.36
CA HIS A 466 14.23 0.21 -13.96
C HIS A 466 15.23 0.75 -12.93
N VAL A 467 15.22 2.06 -12.70
CA VAL A 467 15.92 2.68 -11.56
C VAL A 467 14.94 2.76 -10.38
N ALA A 468 15.34 2.28 -9.22
CA ALA A 468 14.62 2.43 -7.96
C ALA A 468 14.73 3.85 -7.41
N ASP A 469 13.87 4.22 -6.46
CA ASP A 469 13.89 5.54 -5.84
C ASP A 469 15.16 5.85 -5.03
N ASP A 470 16.05 4.88 -4.76
CA ASP A 470 17.39 5.14 -4.24
C ASP A 470 18.49 5.32 -5.31
N GLY A 471 18.12 5.42 -6.59
CA GLY A 471 19.06 5.49 -7.71
C GLY A 471 19.79 4.16 -7.96
N ALA A 472 19.29 3.06 -7.42
CA ALA A 472 19.83 1.73 -7.65
C ALA A 472 19.19 1.07 -8.88
N ILE A 473 19.99 0.38 -9.67
CA ILE A 473 19.60 -0.28 -10.91
C ILE A 473 18.94 -1.61 -10.55
N VAL A 474 17.67 -1.77 -10.92
CA VAL A 474 16.86 -2.95 -10.59
C VAL A 474 16.85 -3.92 -11.75
N VAL A 475 17.21 -5.18 -11.48
CA VAL A 475 17.33 -6.25 -12.47
C VAL A 475 16.41 -7.41 -12.07
N PRO A 476 15.43 -7.79 -12.90
CA PRO A 476 14.62 -8.98 -12.69
C PRO A 476 15.46 -10.28 -12.74
N VAL A 477 15.09 -11.30 -11.97
CA VAL A 477 15.79 -12.62 -12.00
C VAL A 477 15.66 -13.35 -13.34
N ASP A 478 14.73 -12.95 -14.21
CA ASP A 478 14.46 -13.45 -15.56
C ASP A 478 15.01 -12.53 -16.67
N CYS A 479 15.91 -11.59 -16.33
CA CYS A 479 16.54 -10.64 -17.26
C CYS A 479 17.95 -11.05 -17.72
N CYS A 480 18.62 -11.94 -16.98
CA CYS A 480 20.07 -12.15 -17.03
C CYS A 480 20.50 -13.32 -17.90
#